data_AF-A0A1W1HJ80-F1
#
_entry.id   AF-A0A1W1HJ80-F1
#
_cell.length_a   1.000
_cell.length_b   1.000
_cell.length_c   1.000
_cell.angle_alpha   90.00
_cell.angle_beta   90.00
_cell.angle_gamma   90.00
#
_symmetry.space_group_name_H-M   'P 1'
#
loop_
_entity.id
_entity.type
_entity.pdbx_description
1 polymer ?
#
loop_
_entity_poly.entity_id
_entity_poly.type
_entity_poly.pdbx_seq_one_letter_code
_entity_poly.pdbx_strand_id
1 'polypeptide(L)'
;MENLDDYNHIIKKFISHDIATASYIIESLSEKEASMVLQVLPSELTIQIIKNLQISFVATLLENFDDATLNKILPRLEPQILTTLLMHVSKEFRERIKHYISGTLKVQIRELLEYPESSVGRFMTTDFLSFDRNLTAREVISKIRSLSKKRLPASYAYVVDAEKHLIGVINMRDLMIALPNQTLESVMLKNVFSLDSFLDVQDAAKELSKRKYFAAPVVDSENRIMGIIKAERLIKGVQEDSIQDIQRMFGVGRDEKPFSSIFSSMKH
;
A
#
# COMPACT_ATOMS: atom_id res chain seq x y z
N MET A 1 8.63 37.73 -10.36
CA MET A 1 8.30 36.30 -10.29
C MET A 1 9.63 35.56 -10.39
N GLU A 2 10.28 35.35 -9.25
CA GLU A 2 11.42 34.43 -9.17
C GLU A 2 10.94 33.02 -9.51
N ASN A 3 11.79 32.27 -10.20
CA ASN A 3 11.43 31.08 -10.95
C ASN A 3 11.02 29.95 -9.98
N LEU A 4 9.72 29.63 -9.92
CA LEU A 4 9.17 28.56 -9.08
C LEU A 4 9.89 27.21 -9.35
N ASP A 5 10.42 27.04 -10.56
CA ASP A 5 11.19 25.88 -10.99
C ASP A 5 12.57 25.74 -10.30
N ASP A 6 13.23 26.85 -9.92
CA ASP A 6 14.52 26.80 -9.22
C ASP A 6 14.35 26.36 -7.76
N TYR A 7 13.26 26.77 -7.11
CA TYR A 7 12.93 26.32 -5.75
C TYR A 7 12.41 24.88 -5.72
N ASN A 8 11.73 24.42 -6.77
CA ASN A 8 11.25 23.05 -6.87
C ASN A 8 12.38 22.01 -6.71
N HIS A 9 13.60 22.30 -7.20
CA HIS A 9 14.74 21.41 -6.99
C HIS A 9 15.18 21.36 -5.53
N ILE A 10 15.23 22.50 -4.84
CA ILE A 10 15.64 22.61 -3.43
C ILE A 10 14.58 21.97 -2.52
N ILE A 11 13.30 22.27 -2.74
CA ILE A 11 12.17 21.68 -2.01
C ILE A 11 12.15 20.18 -2.20
N LYS A 12 12.34 19.70 -3.44
CA LYS A 12 12.45 18.27 -3.73
C LYS A 12 13.60 17.64 -2.98
N LYS A 13 14.78 18.26 -2.98
CA LYS A 13 15.95 17.76 -2.26
C LYS A 13 15.72 17.71 -0.75
N PHE A 14 15.14 18.75 -0.16
CA PHE A 14 14.84 18.83 1.28
C PHE A 14 13.81 17.77 1.70
N ILE A 15 12.66 17.70 1.03
CA ILE A 15 11.59 16.74 1.34
C ILE A 15 12.05 15.31 1.09
N SER A 16 12.79 15.06 -0.01
CA SER A 16 13.30 13.72 -0.30
C SER A 16 14.38 13.25 0.68
N HIS A 17 15.02 14.18 1.41
CA HIS A 17 16.03 13.82 2.40
C HIS A 17 15.40 13.24 3.66
N ASP A 18 14.29 13.83 4.12
CA ASP A 18 13.56 13.36 5.29
C ASP A 18 12.05 13.54 5.13
N ILE A 19 11.43 12.57 4.44
CA ILE A 19 10.00 12.55 4.20
C ILE A 19 9.20 12.43 5.50
N ALA A 20 9.75 11.78 6.52
CA ALA A 20 9.08 11.57 7.80
C ALA A 20 8.96 12.89 8.56
N THR A 21 10.06 13.64 8.67
CA THR A 21 10.05 14.98 9.27
C THR A 21 9.17 15.94 8.48
N ALA A 22 9.22 15.91 7.15
CA ALA A 22 8.34 16.73 6.32
C ALA A 22 6.85 16.42 6.57
N SER A 23 6.51 15.13 6.70
CA SER A 23 5.14 14.70 7.00
C SER A 23 4.69 15.17 8.38
N TYR A 24 5.54 15.03 9.39
CA TYR A 24 5.26 15.52 10.75
C TYR A 24 5.02 17.03 10.80
N ILE A 25 5.84 17.82 10.09
CA ILE A 25 5.64 19.27 9.99
C ILE A 25 4.28 19.57 9.35
N ILE A 26 3.92 18.87 8.27
CA ILE A 26 2.64 19.08 7.59
C ILE A 26 1.45 18.74 8.48
N GLU A 27 1.52 17.69 9.31
CA GLU A 27 0.46 17.38 10.29
C GLU A 27 0.33 18.44 11.40
N SER A 28 1.40 19.20 11.68
CA SER A 28 1.35 20.28 12.67
C SER A 28 0.77 21.60 12.15
N LEU A 29 0.58 21.72 10.83
CA LEU A 29 -0.01 22.90 10.20
C LEU A 29 -1.53 22.90 10.32
N SER A 30 -2.16 24.07 10.13
CA SER A 30 -3.61 24.10 9.93
C SER A 30 -3.98 23.38 8.62
N GLU A 31 -5.20 22.83 8.54
CA GLU A 31 -5.69 22.13 7.34
C GLU A 31 -5.56 22.98 6.07
N LYS A 32 -5.79 24.30 6.19
CA LYS A 32 -5.66 25.26 5.09
C LYS A 32 -4.21 25.37 4.61
N GLU A 33 -3.26 25.52 5.53
CA GLU A 33 -1.83 25.64 5.22
C GLU A 33 -1.29 24.32 4.65
N ALA A 34 -1.60 23.19 5.28
CA ALA A 34 -1.23 21.87 4.80
C ALA A 34 -1.76 21.61 3.38
N SER A 35 -3.02 21.97 3.13
CA SER A 35 -3.63 21.86 1.79
C SER A 35 -2.93 22.73 0.75
N MET A 36 -2.60 23.98 1.09
CA MET A 36 -1.85 24.86 0.19
C MET A 36 -0.45 24.29 -0.13
N VAL A 37 0.27 23.82 0.88
CA VAL A 37 1.61 23.24 0.70
C VAL A 37 1.54 22.02 -0.23
N LEU A 38 0.66 21.06 0.05
CA LEU A 38 0.57 19.82 -0.73
C LEU A 38 0.14 20.03 -2.19
N GLN A 39 -0.65 21.07 -2.47
CA GLN A 39 -1.08 21.41 -3.84
C GLN A 39 0.02 22.09 -4.67
N VAL A 40 0.97 22.78 -4.02
CA VAL A 40 2.11 23.41 -4.70
C VAL A 40 3.24 22.41 -4.97
N LEU A 41 3.34 21.35 -4.16
CA LEU A 41 4.38 20.34 -4.33
C LEU A 41 4.21 19.52 -5.63
N PRO A 42 5.32 19.06 -6.23
CA PRO A 42 5.28 18.04 -7.26
C PRO A 42 4.49 16.80 -6.80
N SER A 43 3.62 16.28 -7.66
CA SER A 43 2.70 15.18 -7.32
C SER A 43 3.40 13.95 -6.74
N GLU A 44 4.63 13.66 -7.17
CA GLU A 44 5.48 12.58 -6.65
C GLU A 44 5.74 12.74 -5.16
N LEU A 45 6.06 13.96 -4.71
CA LEU A 45 6.34 14.27 -3.32
C LEU A 45 5.05 14.29 -2.51
N THR A 46 3.99 14.89 -3.04
CA THR A 46 2.67 14.89 -2.40
C THR A 46 2.20 13.47 -2.11
N ILE A 47 2.35 12.56 -3.07
CA ILE A 47 2.05 11.13 -2.88
C ILE A 47 2.92 10.51 -1.78
N GLN A 48 4.22 10.80 -1.75
CA GLN A 48 5.11 10.27 -0.71
C GLN A 48 4.78 10.80 0.68
N ILE A 49 4.37 12.07 0.80
CA ILE A 49 3.95 12.66 2.06
C ILE A 49 2.63 12.05 2.51
N ILE A 50 1.60 12.03 1.64
CA ILE A 50 0.28 11.46 1.95
C ILE A 50 0.38 10.04 2.50
N LYS A 51 1.32 9.22 1.98
CA LYS A 51 1.56 7.86 2.48
C LYS A 51 1.96 7.78 3.95
N ASN A 52 2.47 8.86 4.52
CA ASN A 52 2.96 8.93 5.90
C ASN A 52 2.06 9.73 6.84
N LEU A 53 1.06 10.43 6.30
CA LEU A 53 0.09 11.16 7.10
C LEU A 53 -1.03 10.24 7.60
N GLN A 54 -1.70 10.64 8.67
CA GLN A 54 -2.94 10.00 9.13
C GLN A 54 -4.03 10.09 8.05
N ILE A 55 -4.69 8.97 7.77
CA ILE A 55 -5.64 8.88 6.65
C ILE A 55 -6.85 9.80 6.82
N SER A 56 -7.31 10.02 8.05
CA SER A 56 -8.38 10.95 8.38
C SER A 56 -8.00 12.41 8.08
N PHE A 57 -6.77 12.81 8.39
CA PHE A 57 -6.24 14.13 8.05
C PHE A 57 -6.13 14.30 6.53
N VAL A 58 -5.58 13.30 5.83
CA VAL A 58 -5.52 13.29 4.36
C VAL A 58 -6.91 13.45 3.75
N ALA A 59 -7.92 12.74 4.27
CA ALA A 59 -9.30 12.86 3.79
C ALA A 59 -9.79 14.31 3.84
N THR A 60 -9.60 14.99 4.97
CA THR A 60 -9.98 16.41 5.12
C THR A 60 -9.23 17.33 4.17
N LEU A 61 -7.92 17.10 3.97
CA LEU A 61 -7.12 17.92 3.06
C LEU A 61 -7.58 17.77 1.61
N LEU A 62 -7.80 16.53 1.15
CA LEU A 62 -8.15 16.23 -0.24
C LEU A 62 -9.51 16.77 -0.65
N GLU A 63 -10.47 16.90 0.26
CA GLU A 63 -11.77 17.53 -0.03
C GLU A 63 -11.60 19.00 -0.50
N ASN A 64 -10.52 19.65 -0.08
CA ASN A 64 -10.18 21.04 -0.45
C ASN A 64 -9.22 21.16 -1.64
N PHE A 65 -8.77 20.06 -2.24
CA PHE A 65 -7.85 20.11 -3.38
C PHE A 65 -8.58 20.50 -4.67
N ASP A 66 -7.87 21.18 -5.57
CA ASP A 66 -8.34 21.41 -6.93
C ASP A 66 -8.35 20.11 -7.77
N ASP A 67 -9.20 20.08 -8.80
CA ASP A 67 -9.38 18.91 -9.67
C ASP A 67 -8.11 18.53 -10.47
N ALA A 68 -7.29 19.51 -10.84
CA ALA A 68 -6.07 19.26 -11.59
C ALA A 68 -5.03 18.53 -10.73
N THR A 69 -4.97 18.86 -9.43
CA THR A 69 -4.12 18.21 -8.44
C THR A 69 -4.64 16.80 -8.12
N LEU A 70 -5.95 16.65 -7.89
CA LEU A 70 -6.58 15.33 -7.65
C LEU A 70 -6.35 14.37 -8.82
N ASN A 71 -6.50 14.83 -10.06
CA ASN A 71 -6.27 14.04 -11.27
C ASN A 71 -4.81 13.56 -11.41
N LYS A 72 -3.84 14.27 -10.83
CA LYS A 72 -2.43 13.86 -10.83
C LYS A 72 -2.08 12.87 -9.72
N ILE A 73 -2.76 12.96 -8.57
CA ILE A 73 -2.42 12.20 -7.36
C ILE A 73 -3.19 10.89 -7.28
N LEU A 74 -4.52 10.95 -7.39
CA LEU A 74 -5.39 9.80 -7.11
C LEU A 74 -5.08 8.57 -7.97
N PRO A 75 -4.83 8.67 -9.29
CA PRO A 75 -4.52 7.48 -10.09
C PRO A 75 -3.22 6.77 -9.69
N ARG A 76 -2.35 7.44 -8.93
CA ARG A 76 -1.01 6.98 -8.56
C ARG A 76 -0.90 6.59 -7.08
N LEU A 77 -1.96 6.80 -6.30
CA LEU A 77 -2.03 6.31 -4.93
C LEU A 77 -2.17 4.79 -4.92
N GLU A 78 -1.64 4.18 -3.85
CA GLU A 78 -1.75 2.74 -3.65
C GLU A 78 -3.24 2.37 -3.44
N PRO A 79 -3.71 1.24 -4.01
CA PRO A 79 -5.12 0.83 -3.91
C PRO A 79 -5.61 0.78 -2.46
N GLN A 80 -4.75 0.33 -1.56
CA GLN A 80 -5.07 0.20 -0.14
C GLN A 80 -5.28 1.57 0.51
N ILE A 81 -4.46 2.57 0.17
CA ILE A 81 -4.62 3.93 0.69
C ILE A 81 -5.91 4.55 0.17
N LEU A 82 -6.19 4.42 -1.13
CA LEU A 82 -7.45 4.92 -1.70
C LEU A 82 -8.66 4.23 -1.08
N THR A 83 -8.56 2.93 -0.82
CA THR A 83 -9.63 2.16 -0.20
C THR A 83 -9.95 2.70 1.19
N THR A 84 -8.93 2.91 2.03
CA THR A 84 -9.09 3.51 3.36
C THR A 84 -9.58 4.96 3.26
N LEU A 85 -9.02 5.76 2.36
CA LEU A 85 -9.43 7.16 2.12
C LEU A 85 -10.92 7.26 1.78
N LEU A 86 -11.41 6.39 0.90
CA LEU A 86 -12.81 6.39 0.48
C LEU A 86 -13.75 6.20 1.68
N MET A 87 -13.34 5.49 2.73
CA MET A 87 -14.16 5.33 3.95
C MET A 87 -14.25 6.62 4.77
N HIS A 88 -13.26 7.52 4.68
CA HIS A 88 -13.16 8.72 5.52
C HIS A 88 -13.73 9.99 4.85
N VAL A 89 -13.80 10.03 3.52
CA VAL A 89 -14.31 11.19 2.77
C VAL A 89 -15.85 11.23 2.67
N SER A 90 -16.40 12.42 2.43
CA SER A 90 -17.83 12.64 2.20
C SER A 90 -18.33 11.95 0.92
N LYS A 91 -19.63 11.66 0.87
CA LYS A 91 -20.26 11.01 -0.29
C LYS A 91 -20.15 11.89 -1.54
N GLU A 92 -20.31 13.20 -1.37
CA GLU A 92 -20.15 14.21 -2.40
C GLU A 92 -18.73 14.16 -2.99
N PHE A 93 -17.71 14.03 -2.14
CA PHE A 93 -16.34 13.91 -2.60
C PHE A 93 -16.06 12.59 -3.33
N ARG A 94 -16.63 11.46 -2.86
CA ARG A 94 -16.53 10.17 -3.58
C ARG A 94 -17.04 10.29 -5.02
N GLU A 95 -18.20 10.93 -5.19
CA GLU A 95 -18.79 11.17 -6.51
C GLU A 95 -17.94 12.10 -7.37
N ARG A 96 -17.31 13.12 -6.78
CA ARG A 96 -16.37 14.01 -7.46
C ARG A 96 -15.14 13.26 -7.97
N ILE A 97 -14.56 12.37 -7.17
CA ILE A 97 -13.26 11.75 -7.50
C ILE A 97 -13.34 10.45 -8.30
N LYS A 98 -14.53 9.83 -8.43
CA LYS A 98 -14.68 8.52 -9.10
C LYS A 98 -14.17 8.49 -10.55
N HIS A 99 -14.14 9.64 -11.22
CA HIS A 99 -13.66 9.77 -12.60
C HIS A 99 -12.13 9.82 -12.71
N TYR A 100 -11.43 10.14 -11.61
CA TYR A 100 -9.97 10.12 -11.54
C TYR A 100 -9.42 8.73 -11.18
N ILE A 101 -10.28 7.81 -10.73
CA ILE A 101 -9.88 6.45 -10.37
C ILE A 101 -10.02 5.55 -11.60
N SER A 102 -8.89 4.99 -12.06
CA SER A 102 -8.87 4.12 -13.25
C SER A 102 -9.68 2.83 -13.05
N GLY A 103 -10.15 2.22 -14.13
CA GLY A 103 -10.92 0.96 -14.06
C GLY A 103 -10.16 -0.17 -13.35
N THR A 104 -8.86 -0.29 -13.59
CA THR A 104 -7.99 -1.25 -12.89
C THR A 104 -7.96 -0.99 -11.38
N LEU A 105 -7.82 0.27 -10.99
CA LEU A 105 -7.80 0.66 -9.59
C LEU A 105 -9.17 0.43 -8.92
N LYS A 106 -10.27 0.62 -9.65
CA LYS A 106 -11.62 0.29 -9.17
C LYS A 106 -11.78 -1.20 -8.87
N VAL A 107 -11.25 -2.08 -9.72
CA VAL A 107 -11.25 -3.53 -9.47
C VAL A 107 -10.49 -3.86 -8.19
N GLN A 108 -9.26 -3.34 -8.05
CA GLN A 108 -8.43 -3.58 -6.87
C GLN A 108 -9.08 -3.08 -5.58
N ILE A 109 -9.71 -1.89 -5.60
CA ILE A 109 -10.44 -1.37 -4.44
C ILE A 109 -11.62 -2.28 -4.07
N ARG A 110 -12.36 -2.80 -5.05
CA ARG A 110 -13.46 -3.75 -4.76
C ARG A 110 -12.97 -5.04 -4.13
N GLU A 111 -11.89 -5.63 -4.64
CA GLU A 111 -11.26 -6.82 -4.05
C GLU A 111 -10.85 -6.54 -2.60
N LEU A 112 -10.20 -5.40 -2.35
CA LEU A 112 -9.82 -5.01 -0.99
C LEU A 112 -11.05 -4.81 -0.08
N LEU A 113 -12.17 -4.34 -0.63
CA LEU A 113 -13.45 -4.14 0.10
C LEU A 113 -14.11 -5.43 0.57
N GLU A 114 -13.69 -6.60 0.10
CA GLU A 114 -14.17 -7.90 0.58
C GLU A 114 -13.59 -8.29 1.95
N TYR A 115 -12.45 -7.70 2.33
CA TYR A 115 -11.79 -7.98 3.61
C TYR A 115 -12.31 -7.07 4.74
N PRO A 116 -12.28 -7.48 6.02
CA PRO A 116 -12.57 -6.57 7.13
C PRO A 116 -11.64 -5.34 7.14
N GLU A 117 -12.09 -4.20 7.65
CA GLU A 117 -11.31 -2.95 7.69
C GLU A 117 -9.96 -3.11 8.39
N SER A 118 -9.94 -3.78 9.54
CA SER A 118 -8.73 -4.00 10.35
C SER A 118 -7.99 -5.31 10.03
N SER A 119 -8.22 -5.92 8.86
CA SER A 119 -7.60 -7.20 8.49
C SER A 119 -6.33 -7.05 7.66
N VAL A 120 -5.45 -8.05 7.70
CA VAL A 120 -4.23 -8.12 6.87
C VAL A 120 -4.53 -7.96 5.38
N GLY A 121 -5.63 -8.56 4.88
CA GLY A 121 -6.05 -8.48 3.49
C GLY A 121 -6.39 -7.06 3.03
N ARG A 122 -6.88 -6.20 3.93
CA ARG A 122 -7.09 -4.77 3.66
C ARG A 122 -5.78 -4.01 3.42
N PHE A 123 -4.72 -4.44 4.11
CA PHE A 123 -3.43 -3.78 4.12
C PHE A 123 -2.36 -4.47 3.28
N MET A 124 -2.61 -5.63 2.69
CA MET A 124 -1.64 -6.31 1.84
C MET A 124 -1.48 -5.60 0.49
N THR A 125 -0.32 -5.77 -0.15
CA THR A 125 -0.10 -5.40 -1.54
C THR A 125 0.06 -6.62 -2.43
N THR A 126 -0.50 -6.52 -3.63
CA THR A 126 -0.35 -7.52 -4.69
C THR A 126 0.90 -7.28 -5.55
N ASP A 127 1.67 -6.21 -5.28
CA ASP A 127 2.98 -5.99 -5.90
C ASP A 127 4.07 -6.79 -5.21
N PHE A 128 4.14 -8.07 -5.56
CA PHE A 128 5.18 -9.00 -5.11
C PHE A 128 5.67 -9.87 -6.26
N LEU A 129 6.80 -10.54 -6.06
CA LEU A 129 7.36 -11.50 -7.00
C LEU A 129 6.99 -12.91 -6.58
N SER A 130 6.36 -13.66 -7.49
CA SER A 130 6.14 -15.09 -7.33
C SER A 130 6.48 -15.85 -8.62
N PHE A 131 7.00 -17.06 -8.45
CA PHE A 131 7.50 -17.89 -9.54
C PHE A 131 7.17 -19.37 -9.31
N ASP A 132 6.99 -20.10 -10.40
CA ASP A 132 6.81 -21.55 -10.34
C ASP A 132 8.09 -22.26 -9.87
N ARG A 133 7.93 -23.31 -9.07
CA ARG A 133 9.03 -24.09 -8.47
C ARG A 133 10.03 -24.66 -9.47
N ASN A 134 9.60 -24.94 -10.71
CA ASN A 134 10.40 -25.59 -11.72
C ASN A 134 11.33 -24.63 -12.47
N LEU A 135 11.13 -23.31 -12.32
CA LEU A 135 11.99 -22.33 -12.96
C LEU A 135 13.41 -22.38 -12.36
N THR A 136 14.40 -22.22 -13.22
CA THR A 136 15.80 -22.14 -12.82
C THR A 136 16.15 -20.75 -12.29
N ALA A 137 17.21 -20.67 -11.47
CA ALA A 137 17.73 -19.39 -10.98
C ALA A 137 18.03 -18.41 -12.13
N ARG A 138 18.59 -18.89 -13.26
CA ARG A 138 18.84 -18.07 -14.45
C ARG A 138 17.56 -17.44 -15.01
N GLU A 139 16.52 -18.24 -15.19
CA GLU A 139 15.24 -17.77 -15.75
C GLU A 139 14.58 -16.75 -14.84
N VAL A 140 14.59 -17.01 -13.53
CA VAL A 140 14.00 -16.12 -12.53
C VAL A 140 14.75 -14.78 -12.50
N ILE A 141 16.09 -14.81 -12.44
CA ILE A 141 16.90 -13.58 -12.49
C ILE A 141 16.63 -12.79 -13.78
N SER A 142 16.51 -13.47 -14.92
CA SER A 142 16.17 -12.82 -16.19
C SER A 142 14.80 -12.13 -16.14
N LYS A 143 13.77 -12.81 -15.59
CA LYS A 143 12.44 -12.23 -15.37
C LYS A 143 12.48 -11.04 -14.41
N ILE A 144 13.22 -11.12 -13.31
CA ILE A 144 13.36 -10.01 -12.36
C ILE A 144 14.00 -8.80 -13.05
N ARG A 145 15.05 -9.02 -13.86
CA ARG A 145 15.69 -7.95 -14.64
C ARG A 145 14.71 -7.28 -15.61
N SER A 146 13.85 -8.03 -16.29
CA SER A 146 12.86 -7.44 -17.21
C SER A 146 11.76 -6.65 -16.47
N LEU A 147 11.44 -7.03 -15.24
CA LEU A 147 10.46 -6.34 -14.38
C LEU A 147 11.01 -5.09 -13.68
N SER A 148 12.34 -4.98 -13.53
CA SER A 148 13.02 -3.92 -12.75
C SER A 148 12.66 -2.47 -13.15
N LYS A 149 12.24 -2.24 -14.40
CA LYS A 149 11.83 -0.89 -14.87
C LYS A 149 10.43 -0.48 -14.40
N LYS A 150 9.62 -1.44 -13.94
CA LYS A 150 8.17 -1.24 -13.69
C LYS A 150 7.75 -1.51 -12.25
N ARG A 151 8.63 -2.11 -11.43
CA ARG A 151 8.31 -2.54 -10.06
C ARG A 151 9.34 -2.05 -9.08
N LEU A 152 8.92 -1.93 -7.82
CA LEU A 152 9.83 -1.62 -6.73
C LEU A 152 10.81 -2.78 -6.49
N PRO A 153 12.02 -2.49 -5.97
CA PRO A 153 12.95 -3.54 -5.58
C PRO A 153 12.31 -4.48 -4.56
N ALA A 154 12.34 -5.78 -4.86
CA ALA A 154 11.84 -6.82 -3.97
C ALA A 154 13.02 -7.52 -3.28
N SER A 155 12.93 -7.74 -1.97
CA SER A 155 13.94 -8.48 -1.20
C SER A 155 13.76 -10.00 -1.28
N TYR A 156 12.55 -10.44 -1.60
CA TYR A 156 12.14 -11.84 -1.63
C TYR A 156 11.37 -12.15 -2.91
N ALA A 157 11.48 -13.39 -3.37
CA ALA A 157 10.59 -13.99 -4.33
C ALA A 157 9.94 -15.22 -3.69
N TYR A 158 8.62 -15.33 -3.86
CA TYR A 158 7.85 -16.45 -3.35
C TYR A 158 7.77 -17.55 -4.42
N VAL A 159 7.78 -18.79 -3.96
CA VAL A 159 7.69 -19.96 -4.83
C VAL A 159 6.31 -20.56 -4.65
N VAL A 160 5.64 -20.78 -5.78
CA VAL A 160 4.27 -21.30 -5.82
C VAL A 160 4.18 -22.55 -6.68
N ASP A 161 3.10 -23.31 -6.47
CA ASP A 161 2.72 -24.39 -7.37
C ASP A 161 1.74 -23.93 -8.48
N ALA A 162 1.24 -24.89 -9.25
CA ALA A 162 0.31 -24.65 -10.35
C ALA A 162 -1.01 -24.02 -9.89
N GLU A 163 -1.45 -24.30 -8.66
CA GLU A 163 -2.68 -23.81 -8.04
C GLU A 163 -2.44 -22.54 -7.19
N LYS A 164 -1.24 -21.96 -7.26
CA LYS A 164 -0.79 -20.77 -6.53
C LYS A 164 -0.59 -20.96 -5.02
N HIS A 165 -0.51 -22.20 -4.54
CA HIS A 165 -0.17 -22.45 -3.14
C HIS A 165 1.26 -21.98 -2.84
N LEU A 166 1.43 -21.31 -1.70
CA LEU A 166 2.74 -20.89 -1.22
C LEU A 166 3.52 -22.10 -0.70
N ILE A 167 4.62 -22.44 -1.38
CA ILE A 167 5.44 -23.62 -1.05
C ILE A 167 6.89 -23.28 -0.68
N GLY A 168 7.33 -22.05 -0.95
CA GLY A 168 8.68 -21.63 -0.60
C GLY A 168 8.93 -20.13 -0.72
N VAL A 169 10.08 -19.70 -0.22
CA VAL A 169 10.57 -18.33 -0.36
C VAL A 169 12.07 -18.35 -0.62
N ILE A 170 12.54 -17.44 -1.46
CA ILE A 170 13.97 -17.22 -1.67
C ILE A 170 14.28 -15.73 -1.55
N ASN A 171 15.33 -15.39 -0.81
CA ASN A 171 15.80 -14.00 -0.76
C ASN A 171 16.69 -13.71 -1.98
N MET A 172 16.81 -12.43 -2.35
CA MET A 172 17.56 -12.07 -3.55
C MET A 172 19.05 -12.45 -3.50
N ARG A 173 19.67 -12.46 -2.31
CA ARG A 173 21.08 -12.87 -2.17
C ARG A 173 21.24 -14.34 -2.55
N ASP A 174 20.43 -15.21 -1.98
CA ASP A 174 20.48 -16.65 -2.21
C ASP A 174 20.16 -16.98 -3.67
N LEU A 175 19.20 -16.26 -4.27
CA LEU A 175 18.91 -16.39 -5.70
C LEU A 175 20.10 -16.01 -6.58
N MET A 176 20.84 -14.94 -6.23
CA MET A 176 21.98 -14.48 -7.02
C MET A 176 23.19 -15.42 -6.96
N ILE A 177 23.39 -16.12 -5.85
CA ILE A 177 24.51 -17.06 -5.67
C ILE A 177 24.16 -18.50 -6.07
N ALA A 178 22.88 -18.81 -6.27
CA ALA A 178 22.44 -20.11 -6.78
C ALA A 178 23.05 -20.41 -8.16
N LEU A 179 23.35 -21.69 -8.41
CA LEU A 179 23.87 -22.10 -9.71
C LEU A 179 22.79 -21.85 -10.78
N PRO A 180 23.16 -21.36 -11.99
CA PRO A 180 22.19 -20.94 -12.99
C PRO A 180 21.13 -21.99 -13.38
N ASN A 181 21.47 -23.28 -13.28
CA ASN A 181 20.60 -24.39 -13.67
C ASN A 181 19.86 -25.03 -12.48
N GLN A 182 20.08 -24.59 -11.24
CA GLN A 182 19.30 -25.05 -10.09
C GLN A 182 17.87 -24.51 -10.17
N THR A 183 16.90 -25.38 -9.93
CA THR A 183 15.47 -25.01 -9.85
C THR A 183 15.18 -24.30 -8.54
N LEU A 184 14.16 -23.44 -8.51
CA LEU A 184 13.71 -22.79 -7.28
C LEU A 184 13.33 -23.82 -6.21
N GLU A 185 12.72 -24.94 -6.59
CA GLU A 185 12.39 -26.03 -5.64
C GLU A 185 13.61 -26.53 -4.86
N SER A 186 14.78 -26.54 -5.48
CA SER A 186 16.02 -27.02 -4.86
C SER A 186 16.71 -26.02 -3.95
N VAL A 187 16.46 -24.71 -4.15
CA VAL A 187 17.18 -23.61 -3.45
C VAL A 187 16.27 -22.78 -2.54
N MET A 188 14.95 -22.96 -2.60
CA MET A 188 14.02 -22.22 -1.76
C MET A 188 14.04 -22.69 -0.31
N LEU A 189 13.75 -21.77 0.60
CA LEU A 189 13.37 -22.11 1.97
C LEU A 189 11.92 -22.60 1.96
N LYS A 190 11.72 -23.82 2.45
CA LYS A 190 10.40 -24.45 2.65
C LYS A 190 9.81 -24.02 4.00
N ASN A 191 8.55 -24.39 4.26
CA ASN A 191 7.83 -24.07 5.50
C ASN A 191 7.78 -22.57 5.77
N VAL A 192 7.29 -21.82 4.78
CA VAL A 192 7.21 -20.36 4.83
C VAL A 192 6.18 -19.95 5.87
N PHE A 193 6.56 -19.06 6.78
CA PHE A 193 5.59 -18.37 7.62
C PHE A 193 4.74 -17.44 6.76
N SER A 194 3.42 -17.60 6.83
CA SER A 194 2.43 -16.76 6.17
C SER A 194 1.40 -16.24 7.17
N LEU A 195 0.73 -15.16 6.79
CA LEU A 195 -0.41 -14.61 7.51
C LEU A 195 -1.70 -14.91 6.75
N ASP A 196 -2.75 -15.25 7.47
CA ASP A 196 -4.10 -15.35 6.90
C ASP A 196 -4.62 -13.95 6.51
N SER A 197 -5.29 -13.86 5.37
CA SER A 197 -5.82 -12.59 4.85
C SER A 197 -6.93 -11.97 5.72
N PHE A 198 -7.63 -12.75 6.53
CA PHE A 198 -8.66 -12.27 7.46
C PHE A 198 -8.13 -12.03 8.88
N LEU A 199 -6.85 -12.33 9.15
CA LEU A 199 -6.23 -12.04 10.43
C LEU A 199 -6.25 -10.55 10.73
N ASP A 200 -6.50 -10.19 11.99
CA ASP A 200 -6.43 -8.81 12.46
C ASP A 200 -5.00 -8.24 12.37
N VAL A 201 -4.87 -6.95 12.01
CA VAL A 201 -3.57 -6.28 11.85
C VAL A 201 -2.78 -6.21 13.17
N GLN A 202 -3.42 -6.11 14.33
CA GLN A 202 -2.75 -6.10 15.62
C GLN A 202 -2.13 -7.46 15.93
N ASP A 203 -2.85 -8.54 15.64
CA ASP A 203 -2.35 -9.91 15.86
C ASP A 203 -1.27 -10.26 14.84
N ALA A 204 -1.44 -9.87 13.57
CA ALA A 204 -0.40 -9.99 12.56
C ALA A 204 0.88 -9.22 12.94
N ALA A 205 0.76 -8.01 13.50
CA ALA A 205 1.90 -7.22 13.97
C ALA A 205 2.64 -7.93 15.12
N LYS A 206 1.90 -8.54 16.07
CA LYS A 206 2.50 -9.35 17.15
C LYS A 206 3.27 -10.54 16.60
N GLU A 207 2.70 -11.28 15.65
CA GLU A 207 3.35 -12.45 15.05
C GLU A 207 4.60 -12.07 14.25
N LEU A 208 4.55 -11.00 13.44
CA LEU A 208 5.73 -10.50 12.72
C LEU A 208 6.85 -10.07 13.66
N SER A 209 6.48 -9.33 14.72
CA SER A 209 7.41 -8.81 15.72
C SER A 209 8.15 -9.93 16.45
N LYS A 210 7.43 -10.97 16.91
CA LYS A 210 8.03 -12.16 17.54
C LYS A 210 9.09 -12.82 16.65
N ARG A 211 8.88 -12.80 15.33
CA ARG A 211 9.76 -13.42 14.33
C ARG A 211 10.83 -12.50 13.78
N LYS A 212 10.77 -11.20 14.10
CA LYS A 212 11.66 -10.15 13.56
C LYS A 212 11.67 -10.11 12.03
N TYR A 213 10.53 -10.38 11.40
CA TYR A 213 10.39 -10.31 9.95
C TYR A 213 9.96 -8.91 9.52
N PHE A 214 10.55 -8.42 8.43
CA PHE A 214 10.22 -7.11 7.84
C PHE A 214 9.03 -7.18 6.87
N ALA A 215 8.68 -8.40 6.42
CA ALA A 215 7.50 -8.66 5.60
C ALA A 215 7.08 -10.14 5.73
N ALA A 216 5.81 -10.42 5.46
CA ALA A 216 5.29 -11.78 5.32
C ALA A 216 4.36 -11.91 4.11
N PRO A 217 4.31 -13.09 3.46
CA PRO A 217 3.27 -13.40 2.51
C PRO A 217 1.92 -13.51 3.21
N VAL A 218 0.88 -13.11 2.50
CA VAL A 218 -0.52 -13.19 2.92
C VAL A 218 -1.20 -14.24 2.06
N VAL A 219 -1.91 -15.18 2.70
CA VAL A 219 -2.56 -16.30 2.05
C VAL A 219 -4.06 -16.36 2.34
N ASP A 220 -4.80 -17.07 1.50
CA ASP A 220 -6.19 -17.47 1.78
C ASP A 220 -6.25 -18.77 2.60
N SER A 221 -7.47 -19.25 2.86
CA SER A 221 -7.73 -20.50 3.60
C SER A 221 -7.20 -21.76 2.91
N GLU A 222 -6.92 -21.71 1.61
CA GLU A 222 -6.33 -22.81 0.83
C GLU A 222 -4.80 -22.67 0.75
N ASN A 223 -4.19 -21.70 1.44
CA ASN A 223 -2.76 -21.38 1.38
C ASN A 223 -2.28 -20.85 0.01
N ARG A 224 -3.18 -20.27 -0.79
CA ARG A 224 -2.82 -19.56 -2.02
C ARG A 224 -2.32 -18.17 -1.68
N ILE A 225 -1.21 -17.75 -2.28
CA ILE A 225 -0.64 -16.43 -2.01
C ILE A 225 -1.49 -15.33 -2.66
N MET A 226 -2.04 -14.47 -1.81
CA MET A 226 -2.89 -13.34 -2.21
C MET A 226 -2.08 -12.04 -2.31
N GLY A 227 -1.05 -11.91 -1.48
CA GLY A 227 -0.27 -10.68 -1.38
C GLY A 227 0.93 -10.80 -0.46
N ILE A 228 1.52 -9.65 -0.15
CA ILE A 228 2.49 -9.50 0.92
C ILE A 228 2.11 -8.33 1.81
N ILE A 229 2.53 -8.37 3.06
CA ILE A 229 2.42 -7.24 3.97
C ILE A 229 3.77 -6.97 4.63
N LYS A 230 4.15 -5.70 4.69
CA LYS A 230 5.39 -5.24 5.33
C LYS A 230 5.11 -4.80 6.76
N ALA A 231 6.11 -4.93 7.63
CA ALA A 231 6.03 -4.50 9.02
C ALA A 231 5.62 -3.03 9.16
N GLU A 232 6.18 -2.14 8.31
CA GLU A 232 5.84 -0.72 8.30
C GLU A 232 4.34 -0.46 8.06
N ARG A 233 3.68 -1.30 7.27
CA ARG A 233 2.26 -1.15 6.92
C ARG A 233 1.34 -1.76 7.98
N LEU A 234 1.78 -2.83 8.65
CA LEU A 234 1.09 -3.33 9.84
C LEU A 234 1.12 -2.31 10.97
N ILE A 235 2.26 -1.66 11.23
CA ILE A 235 2.37 -0.62 12.26
C ILE A 235 1.38 0.52 11.98
N LYS A 236 1.29 0.97 10.71
CA LYS A 236 0.30 1.97 10.30
C LYS A 236 -1.13 1.49 10.48
N GLY A 237 -1.44 0.26 10.08
CA GLY A 237 -2.77 -0.32 10.27
C GLY A 237 -3.19 -0.37 11.74
N VAL A 238 -2.29 -0.75 12.65
CA VAL A 238 -2.55 -0.75 14.11
C VAL A 238 -2.81 0.67 14.63
N GLN A 239 -2.06 1.67 14.16
CA GLN A 239 -2.28 3.07 14.52
C GLN A 239 -3.61 3.59 14.02
N GLU A 240 -3.96 3.30 12.77
CA GLU A 240 -5.24 3.69 12.16
C GLU A 240 -6.43 3.05 12.89
N ASP A 241 -6.36 1.76 13.17
CA ASP A 241 -7.39 1.02 13.92
C ASP A 241 -7.62 1.62 15.33
N SER A 242 -6.52 1.92 16.04
CA SER A 242 -6.59 2.58 17.35
C SER A 242 -7.26 3.96 17.31
N ILE A 243 -6.98 4.75 16.27
CA ILE A 243 -7.61 6.07 16.07
C ILE A 243 -9.10 5.92 15.79
N GLN A 244 -9.49 4.94 14.97
CA GLN A 244 -10.89 4.67 14.65
C GLN A 244 -11.69 4.25 15.89
N ASP A 245 -11.12 3.40 16.74
CA ASP A 245 -11.78 2.99 17.99
C ASP A 245 -12.04 4.18 18.92
N ILE A 246 -11.08 5.09 19.04
CA ILE A 246 -11.26 6.35 19.77
C ILE A 246 -12.40 7.17 19.15
N GLN A 247 -12.42 7.35 17.83
CA GLN A 247 -13.48 8.11 17.15
C GLN A 247 -14.87 7.48 17.37
N ARG A 248 -14.97 6.15 17.33
CA ARG A 248 -16.20 5.40 17.62
C ARG A 248 -16.66 5.63 19.07
N MET A 249 -15.73 5.60 20.04
CA MET A 249 -16.04 5.85 21.45
C MET A 249 -16.59 7.25 21.72
N PHE A 250 -16.07 8.27 21.01
CA PHE A 250 -16.51 9.65 21.16
C PHE A 250 -17.71 10.03 20.27
N GLY A 251 -18.31 9.08 19.55
CA GLY A 251 -19.45 9.35 18.66
C GLY A 251 -19.11 10.26 17.48
N VAL A 252 -17.84 10.37 17.13
CA VAL A 252 -17.36 11.18 15.98
C VAL A 252 -17.37 10.34 14.68
N GLY A 253 -17.77 9.07 14.76
CA GLY A 253 -18.01 8.23 13.60
C GLY A 253 -19.16 8.78 12.74
N ARG A 254 -18.91 9.04 11.46
CA ARG A 254 -19.96 9.45 10.51
C ARG A 254 -20.97 8.31 10.35
N ASP A 255 -22.22 8.55 10.78
CA ASP A 255 -23.36 7.66 10.57
C ASP A 255 -23.76 7.60 9.09
N GLU A 256 -23.20 6.66 8.33
CA GLU A 256 -23.79 6.12 7.10
C GLU A 256 -23.22 4.71 6.88
N LYS A 257 -23.95 3.79 6.21
CA LYS A 257 -23.40 2.50 5.76
C LYS A 257 -22.36 2.76 4.65
N PRO A 258 -21.04 2.85 4.95
CA PRO A 258 -20.08 3.43 4.02
C PRO A 258 -19.86 2.48 2.84
N PHE A 259 -19.88 1.17 3.11
CA PHE A 259 -19.59 0.12 2.15
C PHE A 259 -20.57 0.11 0.98
N SER A 260 -21.88 0.14 1.20
CA SER A 260 -22.85 0.10 0.09
C SER A 260 -22.74 1.32 -0.81
N SER A 261 -22.46 2.49 -0.23
CA SER A 261 -22.20 3.73 -0.95
C SER A 261 -20.92 3.62 -1.80
N ILE A 262 -19.80 3.19 -1.20
CA ILE A 262 -18.51 3.02 -1.92
C ILE A 262 -18.65 1.97 -3.03
N PHE A 263 -19.21 0.79 -2.74
CA PHE A 263 -19.44 -0.25 -3.75
C PHE A 263 -20.29 0.27 -4.91
N SER A 264 -21.29 1.11 -4.66
CA SER A 264 -22.11 1.70 -5.72
C SER A 264 -21.32 2.69 -6.58
N SER A 265 -20.53 3.58 -5.97
CA SER A 265 -19.68 4.54 -6.69
C SER A 265 -18.58 3.86 -7.52
N MET A 266 -18.18 2.64 -7.13
CA MET A 266 -17.13 1.85 -7.78
C MET A 266 -17.66 0.83 -8.81
N LYS A 267 -18.99 0.76 -9.02
CA LYS A 267 -19.63 -0.04 -10.08
C LYS A 267 -19.68 0.68 -11.44
N HIS A 268 -19.69 2.01 -11.43
CA HIS A 268 -19.83 2.87 -12.61
C HIS A 268 -18.53 3.60 -12.93
#